data_AF-A0A2E8YDI9-F1
#
_entry.id   AF-A0A2E8YDI9-F1
#
_cell.length_a   1.000
_cell.length_b   1.000
_cell.length_c   1.000
_cell.angle_alpha   90.00
_cell.angle_beta   90.00
_cell.angle_gamma   90.00
#
_symmetry.space_group_name_H-M   'P 1'
#
loop_
_entity.id
_entity.type
_entity.pdbx_description
1 polymer ?
#
loop_
_entity_poly.entity_id
_entity_poly.type
_entity_poly.pdbx_seq_one_letter_code
_entity_poly.pdbx_strand_id
1 'polypeptide(L)'
;MPGCHKNLLLLGFCALLLGCASTPANLQLPTRIQSGLNAVVSDCEMLFASLDAEVERQQVADVQSQRVPGYRYLRVNRFLEAVAPAATSKAAFDVWVRQLRELDRQARAAELANLDVKQPRPETAARLDDCAERLAQHDFGIAAGRTHLRAVARVDDAYDTSKRLLGFYALTAIPMHYGVSRLVADTDSKFRQPLASRRIHGELVRLVPPEDTVRWDTAAVAAALDASADNALELPLPSDVVLEALFQTFAPIWEVDVATHADRLGAPGFHDGGLWVDVEHPVVYTLTSHTLFEGKALLQLNYIVWFPERTSRGGFDLLAGKLDGITWRVTLGSDGRPLHYDAMHNCGCYYMAFPTETLARRPMDAREEPMSVPQLISSTSERLVIRVASRTHYLERVYGFDDGPELRLPRYELGSYDELRSMAD
;
A
#
# COMPACT_ATOMS: atom_id res chain seq x y z
N MET A 1 53.00 0.53 -62.38
CA MET A 1 52.32 1.83 -62.14
C MET A 1 51.08 1.58 -61.31
N PRO A 2 50.71 2.52 -60.41
CA PRO A 2 50.16 2.24 -59.09
C PRO A 2 48.64 2.48 -58.97
N GLY A 3 48.07 2.11 -57.81
CA GLY A 3 46.74 2.49 -57.32
C GLY A 3 46.14 1.36 -56.50
N CYS A 4 46.35 1.23 -55.19
CA CYS A 4 46.14 2.14 -54.05
C CYS A 4 44.65 2.45 -53.76
N HIS A 5 44.22 1.96 -52.59
CA HIS A 5 43.01 2.25 -51.80
C HIS A 5 41.64 1.73 -52.29
N LYS A 6 41.03 0.83 -51.49
CA LYS A 6 40.11 1.25 -50.42
C LYS A 6 39.79 0.09 -49.46
N ASN A 7 39.94 0.41 -48.18
CA ASN A 7 39.42 -0.32 -47.03
C ASN A 7 37.92 -0.59 -47.19
N LEU A 8 37.47 -1.77 -46.76
CA LEU A 8 36.42 -1.82 -45.75
C LEU A 8 36.57 -3.10 -44.93
N LEU A 9 37.13 -2.93 -43.73
CA LEU A 9 37.05 -3.88 -42.65
C LEU A 9 35.57 -4.21 -42.41
N LEU A 10 35.16 -5.42 -42.78
CA LEU A 10 33.99 -6.05 -42.20
C LEU A 10 34.37 -6.45 -40.76
N LEU A 11 34.37 -5.46 -39.85
CA LEU A 11 34.33 -5.73 -38.42
C LEU A 11 32.94 -6.28 -38.13
N GLY A 12 32.82 -7.59 -38.28
CA GLY A 12 31.71 -8.37 -37.76
C GLY A 12 31.68 -8.18 -36.25
N PHE A 13 30.87 -7.23 -35.79
CA PHE A 13 30.54 -7.05 -34.40
C PHE A 13 29.56 -8.17 -34.03
N CYS A 14 30.07 -9.39 -33.91
CA CYS A 14 29.43 -10.45 -33.14
C CYS A 14 29.48 -10.04 -31.66
N ALA A 15 28.65 -9.07 -31.28
CA ALA A 15 28.27 -8.91 -29.90
C ALA A 15 27.32 -10.05 -29.55
N LEU A 16 27.92 -11.17 -29.14
CA LEU A 16 27.35 -12.11 -28.20
C LEU A 16 27.05 -11.34 -26.90
N LEU A 17 26.00 -10.53 -26.90
CA LEU A 17 25.26 -10.24 -25.69
C LEU A 17 24.23 -11.35 -25.59
N LEU A 18 24.71 -12.51 -25.14
CA LEU A 18 23.92 -13.40 -24.30
C LEU A 18 23.30 -12.49 -23.25
N GLY A 19 22.05 -12.10 -23.48
CA GLY A 19 21.26 -11.43 -22.48
C GLY A 19 21.34 -12.32 -21.26
N CYS A 20 21.93 -11.82 -20.19
CA CYS A 20 21.65 -12.34 -18.87
C CYS A 20 20.15 -12.10 -18.68
N ALA A 21 19.34 -13.06 -19.12
CA ALA A 21 18.03 -13.27 -18.55
C ALA A 21 18.29 -13.32 -17.04
N SER A 22 17.76 -12.36 -16.33
CA SER A 22 17.65 -12.37 -14.88
C SER A 22 16.75 -13.53 -14.50
N THR A 23 17.25 -14.75 -14.62
CA THR A 23 16.70 -15.94 -13.99
C THR A 23 17.63 -16.31 -12.86
N PRO A 24 17.08 -16.33 -11.65
CA PRO A 24 17.03 -17.60 -10.97
C PRO A 24 15.58 -18.02 -10.77
N ALA A 25 14.84 -18.22 -11.87
CA ALA A 25 13.77 -19.21 -11.86
C ALA A 25 14.40 -20.61 -11.90
N ASN A 26 15.08 -20.99 -10.82
CA ASN A 26 15.29 -22.37 -10.37
C ASN A 26 15.98 -22.37 -8.99
N LEU A 27 15.27 -21.85 -7.98
CA LEU A 27 15.32 -22.35 -6.60
C LEU A 27 14.29 -23.48 -6.52
N GLN A 28 14.59 -24.66 -7.06
CA GLN A 28 13.59 -25.75 -7.13
C GLN A 28 13.40 -26.42 -5.77
N LEU A 29 12.20 -26.32 -5.21
CA LEU A 29 11.43 -27.48 -4.72
C LEU A 29 9.91 -27.22 -4.62
N PRO A 30 9.23 -27.07 -5.77
CA PRO A 30 7.79 -27.36 -5.87
C PRO A 30 7.26 -28.56 -6.74
N THR A 31 7.80 -29.79 -6.71
CA THR A 31 7.04 -30.99 -7.18
C THR A 31 6.54 -31.90 -6.04
N ARG A 32 5.91 -31.35 -5.01
CA ARG A 32 6.59 -30.59 -3.96
C ARG A 32 6.31 -31.26 -2.64
N ILE A 33 7.25 -31.47 -1.77
CA ILE A 33 8.64 -31.10 -1.82
C ILE A 33 9.31 -32.37 -2.33
N GLN A 34 9.14 -32.51 -3.66
CA GLN A 34 9.48 -33.60 -4.58
C GLN A 34 9.14 -35.01 -4.11
N SER A 35 7.88 -35.38 -4.34
CA SER A 35 7.32 -36.74 -4.30
C SER A 35 7.30 -37.45 -2.94
N GLY A 36 6.69 -36.82 -1.95
CA GLY A 36 5.99 -37.50 -0.87
C GLY A 36 4.46 -37.40 -0.99
N LEU A 37 3.94 -37.19 -2.21
CA LEU A 37 2.52 -36.90 -2.49
C LEU A 37 1.59 -37.98 -1.91
N ASN A 38 0.56 -37.54 -1.21
CA ASN A 38 -0.60 -38.33 -0.89
C ASN A 38 -1.84 -37.74 -1.60
N ALA A 39 -2.91 -38.52 -1.70
CA ALA A 39 -4.13 -38.11 -2.42
C ALA A 39 -4.67 -36.76 -1.91
N VAL A 40 -4.64 -36.54 -0.59
CA VAL A 40 -5.15 -35.32 0.05
C VAL A 40 -4.36 -34.07 -0.37
N VAL A 41 -3.03 -34.15 -0.40
CA VAL A 41 -2.17 -33.03 -0.85
C VAL A 41 -2.40 -32.74 -2.33
N SER A 42 -2.55 -33.78 -3.16
CA SER A 42 -2.85 -33.64 -4.58
C SER A 42 -4.21 -32.97 -4.82
N ASP A 43 -5.24 -33.36 -4.08
CA ASP A 43 -6.58 -32.80 -4.21
C ASP A 43 -6.60 -31.31 -3.84
N CYS A 44 -5.87 -30.93 -2.79
CA CYS A 44 -5.73 -29.54 -2.40
C CYS A 44 -4.97 -28.69 -3.43
N GLU A 45 -3.94 -29.24 -4.05
CA GLU A 45 -3.24 -28.56 -5.16
C GLU A 45 -4.15 -28.32 -6.36
N MET A 46 -4.92 -29.35 -6.75
CA MET A 46 -5.88 -29.23 -7.84
C MET A 46 -6.96 -28.20 -7.54
N LEU A 47 -7.43 -28.13 -6.28
CA LEU A 47 -8.40 -27.12 -5.86
C LEU A 47 -7.87 -25.69 -6.10
N PHE A 48 -6.68 -25.38 -5.57
CA PHE A 48 -6.06 -24.06 -5.79
C PHE A 48 -5.78 -23.78 -7.27
N ALA A 49 -5.28 -24.78 -8.02
CA ALA A 49 -5.02 -24.62 -9.45
C ALA A 49 -6.30 -24.36 -10.26
N SER A 50 -7.41 -25.03 -9.91
CA SER A 50 -8.70 -24.84 -10.58
C SER A 50 -9.28 -23.45 -10.31
N LEU A 51 -9.18 -22.96 -9.06
CA LEU A 51 -9.59 -21.61 -8.71
C LEU A 51 -8.71 -20.57 -9.43
N ASP A 52 -7.40 -20.76 -9.43
CA ASP A 52 -6.47 -19.84 -10.10
C ASP A 52 -6.78 -19.69 -11.59
N ALA A 53 -7.09 -20.79 -12.28
CA ALA A 53 -7.46 -20.79 -13.69
C ALA A 53 -8.78 -20.04 -13.93
N GLU A 54 -9.73 -20.18 -13.03
CA GLU A 54 -11.04 -19.52 -13.13
C GLU A 54 -10.95 -18.01 -12.87
N VAL A 55 -10.19 -17.62 -11.84
CA VAL A 55 -9.87 -16.21 -11.53
C VAL A 55 -9.16 -15.54 -12.70
N GLU A 56 -8.18 -16.21 -13.31
CA GLU A 56 -7.46 -15.71 -14.48
C GLU A 56 -8.38 -15.60 -15.71
N ARG A 57 -9.22 -16.61 -15.95
CA ARG A 57 -10.20 -16.62 -17.05
C ARG A 57 -11.17 -15.45 -16.98
N GLN A 58 -11.60 -15.07 -15.78
CA GLN A 58 -12.50 -13.94 -15.57
C GLN A 58 -11.79 -12.60 -15.34
N GLN A 59 -10.45 -12.61 -15.26
CA GLN A 59 -9.63 -11.42 -15.00
C GLN A 59 -9.96 -10.71 -13.68
N VAL A 60 -10.33 -11.47 -12.65
CA VAL A 60 -10.73 -10.95 -11.33
C VAL A 60 -9.66 -11.17 -10.25
N ALA A 61 -8.41 -11.35 -10.67
CA ALA A 61 -7.29 -11.59 -9.77
C ALA A 61 -7.04 -10.37 -8.86
N ASP A 62 -6.96 -10.62 -7.55
CA ASP A 62 -6.53 -9.61 -6.61
C ASP A 62 -5.03 -9.36 -6.74
N VAL A 63 -4.64 -8.07 -6.82
CA VAL A 63 -3.26 -7.62 -7.05
C VAL A 63 -2.63 -6.94 -5.84
N GLN A 64 -3.32 -6.85 -4.70
CA GLN A 64 -2.82 -6.16 -3.50
C GLN A 64 -1.62 -6.89 -2.87
N SER A 65 -1.56 -8.22 -3.01
CA SER A 65 -0.43 -9.03 -2.56
C SER A 65 -0.04 -10.08 -3.60
N GLN A 66 1.25 -10.40 -3.66
CA GLN A 66 1.81 -11.27 -4.70
C GLN A 66 1.75 -12.73 -4.27
N ARG A 67 1.31 -13.62 -5.17
CA ARG A 67 1.36 -15.08 -4.95
C ARG A 67 2.81 -15.55 -4.83
N VAL A 68 3.08 -16.41 -3.83
CA VAL A 68 4.42 -16.96 -3.63
C VAL A 68 4.67 -18.10 -4.63
N PRO A 69 5.73 -18.03 -5.45
CA PRO A 69 6.05 -19.10 -6.40
C PRO A 69 6.17 -20.47 -5.72
N GLY A 70 5.45 -21.45 -6.25
CA GLY A 70 5.44 -22.82 -5.69
C GLY A 70 4.48 -23.05 -4.53
N TYR A 71 3.87 -22.00 -3.97
CA TYR A 71 2.94 -22.07 -2.85
C TYR A 71 1.67 -21.27 -3.18
N ARG A 72 0.76 -21.87 -3.97
CA ARG A 72 -0.49 -21.21 -4.45
C ARG A 72 -1.44 -20.75 -3.32
N TYR A 73 -1.21 -21.26 -2.12
CA TYR A 73 -1.90 -20.93 -0.89
C TYR A 73 -1.12 -19.90 -0.07
N LEU A 74 -0.13 -19.19 -0.60
CA LEU A 74 0.57 -18.14 0.15
C LEU A 74 0.70 -16.90 -0.71
N ARG A 75 0.54 -15.74 -0.07
CA ARG A 75 0.86 -14.45 -0.66
C ARG A 75 1.83 -13.69 0.21
N VAL A 76 2.59 -12.80 -0.41
CA VAL A 76 3.62 -11.99 0.23
C VAL A 76 3.44 -10.53 -0.18
N ASN A 77 3.71 -9.64 0.77
CA ASN A 77 3.90 -8.22 0.53
C ASN A 77 5.33 -7.83 0.94
N ARG A 78 5.74 -6.59 0.64
CA ARG A 78 7.12 -6.14 0.89
C ARG A 78 7.49 -6.16 2.38
N PHE A 79 6.51 -5.96 3.26
CA PHE A 79 6.73 -6.04 4.69
C PHE A 79 7.07 -7.47 5.14
N LEU A 80 6.27 -8.46 4.74
CA LEU A 80 6.51 -9.86 5.10
C LEU A 80 7.75 -10.44 4.41
N GLU A 81 8.12 -9.96 3.23
CA GLU A 81 9.43 -10.25 2.65
C GLU A 81 10.56 -9.73 3.55
N ALA A 82 10.48 -8.48 4.01
CA ALA A 82 11.50 -7.86 4.85
C ALA A 82 11.60 -8.50 6.25
N VAL A 83 10.51 -9.08 6.76
CA VAL A 83 10.45 -9.81 8.04
C VAL A 83 11.00 -11.24 7.92
N ALA A 84 11.02 -11.84 6.72
CA ALA A 84 11.44 -13.23 6.51
C ALA A 84 12.80 -13.61 7.16
N PRO A 85 13.84 -12.75 7.18
CA PRO A 85 15.11 -13.05 7.84
C PRO A 85 15.01 -13.22 9.37
N ALA A 86 14.04 -12.58 10.03
CA ALA A 86 13.81 -12.70 11.47
C ALA A 86 13.09 -14.01 11.86
N ALA A 87 12.44 -14.68 10.90
CA ALA A 87 11.69 -15.93 11.09
C ALA A 87 12.60 -17.18 11.20
N THR A 88 13.52 -17.16 12.16
CA THR A 88 14.57 -18.18 12.35
C THR A 88 14.11 -19.35 13.24
N SER A 89 13.38 -19.07 14.32
CA SER A 89 12.82 -20.10 15.21
C SER A 89 11.56 -20.72 14.61
N LYS A 90 11.17 -21.92 15.06
CA LYS A 90 9.91 -22.54 14.61
C LYS A 90 8.71 -21.64 14.91
N ALA A 91 8.65 -21.09 16.12
CA ALA A 91 7.54 -20.22 16.53
C ALA A 91 7.46 -18.95 15.65
N ALA A 92 8.60 -18.32 15.37
CA ALA A 92 8.67 -17.14 14.51
C ALA A 92 8.30 -17.47 13.05
N PHE A 93 8.77 -18.61 12.54
CA PHE A 93 8.38 -19.11 11.23
C PHE A 93 6.87 -19.38 11.13
N ASP A 94 6.27 -19.98 12.16
CA ASP A 94 4.84 -20.23 12.18
C ASP A 94 4.03 -18.91 12.19
N VAL A 95 4.48 -17.88 12.91
CA VAL A 95 3.87 -16.53 12.86
C VAL A 95 3.96 -15.96 11.44
N TRP A 96 5.14 -16.02 10.83
CA TRP A 96 5.35 -15.50 9.47
C TRP A 96 4.45 -16.19 8.44
N VAL A 97 4.38 -17.53 8.45
CA VAL A 97 3.51 -18.30 7.55
C VAL A 97 2.04 -17.97 7.77
N ARG A 98 1.59 -17.77 9.03
CA ARG A 98 0.21 -17.32 9.30
C ARG A 98 -0.10 -15.98 8.65
N GLN A 99 0.84 -15.04 8.62
CA GLN A 99 0.65 -13.75 7.95
C GLN A 99 0.62 -13.88 6.42
N LEU A 100 1.48 -14.73 5.84
CA LEU A 100 1.43 -15.03 4.39
C LEU A 100 0.11 -15.71 3.99
N ARG A 101 -0.44 -16.55 4.88
CA ARG A 101 -1.76 -17.18 4.74
C ARG A 101 -2.89 -16.17 4.83
N GLU A 102 -2.80 -15.21 5.75
CA GLU A 102 -3.81 -14.17 5.92
C GLU A 102 -3.92 -13.30 4.66
N LEU A 103 -2.79 -12.91 4.07
CA LEU A 103 -2.78 -12.21 2.78
C LEU A 103 -3.43 -13.03 1.66
N ASP A 104 -3.18 -14.35 1.60
CA ASP A 104 -3.85 -15.21 0.63
C ASP A 104 -5.35 -15.29 0.89
N ARG A 105 -5.78 -15.48 2.15
CA ARG A 105 -7.20 -15.56 2.51
C ARG A 105 -7.97 -14.32 2.10
N GLN A 106 -7.46 -13.13 2.41
CA GLN A 106 -8.09 -11.86 2.04
C GLN A 106 -8.18 -11.72 0.51
N ALA A 107 -7.11 -12.04 -0.21
CA ALA A 107 -7.12 -12.02 -1.67
C ALA A 107 -8.10 -13.05 -2.27
N ARG A 108 -8.21 -14.26 -1.70
CA ARG A 108 -9.17 -15.27 -2.15
C ARG A 108 -10.60 -14.84 -1.87
N ALA A 109 -10.87 -14.16 -0.76
CA ALA A 109 -12.20 -13.63 -0.48
C ALA A 109 -12.64 -12.63 -1.56
N ALA A 110 -11.78 -11.67 -1.91
CA ALA A 110 -12.04 -10.72 -2.98
C ALA A 110 -12.17 -11.39 -4.36
N GLU A 111 -11.25 -12.30 -4.71
CA GLU A 111 -11.31 -13.06 -5.97
C GLU A 111 -12.62 -13.84 -6.09
N LEU A 112 -13.05 -14.55 -5.03
CA LEU A 112 -14.30 -15.30 -5.01
C LEU A 112 -15.53 -14.39 -5.11
N ALA A 113 -15.51 -13.22 -4.48
CA ALA A 113 -16.60 -12.26 -4.55
C ALA A 113 -16.79 -11.67 -5.95
N ASN A 114 -15.70 -11.55 -6.72
CA ASN A 114 -15.72 -11.00 -8.07
C ASN A 114 -16.03 -12.03 -9.17
N LEU A 115 -15.99 -13.33 -8.88
CA LEU A 115 -16.33 -14.35 -9.88
C LEU A 115 -17.82 -14.30 -10.24
N ASP A 116 -18.11 -14.26 -11.54
CA ASP A 116 -19.44 -14.47 -12.12
C ASP A 116 -19.80 -15.97 -12.05
N VAL A 117 -20.03 -16.44 -10.82
CA VAL A 117 -20.57 -17.77 -10.53
C VAL A 117 -21.86 -17.61 -9.76
N LYS A 118 -22.86 -18.42 -10.14
CA LYS A 118 -24.23 -18.32 -9.60
C LYS A 118 -24.32 -18.29 -8.07
N GLN A 119 -23.32 -18.76 -7.32
CA GLN A 119 -23.06 -18.40 -5.92
C GLN A 119 -21.58 -18.63 -5.57
N PRO A 120 -20.85 -17.66 -4.97
CA PRO A 120 -19.65 -17.96 -4.21
C PRO A 120 -20.08 -18.76 -2.97
N ARG A 121 -19.66 -20.02 -2.85
CA ARG A 121 -20.05 -20.81 -1.68
C ARG A 121 -19.08 -20.46 -0.53
N PRO A 122 -19.57 -20.04 0.65
CA PRO A 122 -18.78 -20.03 1.88
C PRO A 122 -18.03 -21.36 2.10
N GLU A 123 -18.62 -22.47 1.63
CA GLU A 123 -18.00 -23.80 1.58
C GLU A 123 -16.68 -23.83 0.80
N THR A 124 -16.52 -23.03 -0.27
CA THR A 124 -15.28 -22.96 -1.04
C THR A 124 -14.18 -22.26 -0.25
N ALA A 125 -14.48 -21.15 0.42
CA ALA A 125 -13.50 -20.45 1.27
C ALA A 125 -13.01 -21.34 2.42
N ALA A 126 -13.94 -22.00 3.13
CA ALA A 126 -13.59 -22.95 4.19
C ALA A 126 -12.73 -24.12 3.67
N ARG A 127 -13.08 -24.68 2.51
CA ARG A 127 -12.28 -25.74 1.87
C ARG A 127 -10.88 -25.29 1.46
N LEU A 128 -10.73 -24.05 1.00
CA LEU A 128 -9.41 -23.48 0.67
C LEU A 128 -8.54 -23.34 1.93
N ASP A 129 -9.13 -22.90 3.04
CA ASP A 129 -8.42 -22.80 4.32
C ASP A 129 -7.98 -24.18 4.84
N ASP A 130 -8.89 -25.16 4.87
CA ASP A 130 -8.58 -26.55 5.24
C ASP A 130 -7.44 -27.12 4.36
N CYS A 131 -7.50 -26.85 3.06
CA CYS A 131 -6.48 -27.31 2.14
C CYS A 131 -5.14 -26.62 2.35
N ALA A 132 -5.15 -25.31 2.60
CA ALA A 132 -3.93 -24.58 2.86
C ALA A 132 -3.24 -25.05 4.14
N GLU A 133 -3.99 -25.39 5.19
CA GLU A 133 -3.42 -25.98 6.41
C GLU A 133 -2.73 -27.32 6.12
N ARG A 134 -3.38 -28.19 5.35
CA ARG A 134 -2.82 -29.50 4.95
C ARG A 134 -1.56 -29.33 4.11
N LEU A 135 -1.57 -28.39 3.17
CA LEU A 135 -0.40 -28.06 2.35
C LEU A 135 0.73 -27.47 3.21
N ALA A 136 0.43 -26.54 4.12
CA ALA A 136 1.42 -25.95 5.02
C ALA A 136 2.05 -26.98 5.96
N GLN A 137 1.25 -27.90 6.53
CA GLN A 137 1.74 -29.00 7.37
C GLN A 137 2.68 -29.92 6.59
N HIS A 138 2.31 -30.28 5.36
CA HIS A 138 3.14 -31.09 4.48
C HIS A 138 4.44 -30.37 4.09
N ASP A 139 4.33 -29.13 3.63
CA ASP A 139 5.45 -28.37 3.08
C ASP A 139 6.44 -27.93 4.15
N PHE A 140 5.97 -27.55 5.34
CA PHE A 140 6.81 -26.97 6.40
C PHE A 140 7.13 -27.94 7.53
N GLY A 141 6.63 -29.19 7.47
CA GLY A 141 7.06 -30.28 8.34
C GLY A 141 8.56 -30.57 8.23
N ILE A 142 9.15 -30.32 7.06
CA ILE A 142 10.58 -30.53 6.78
C ILE A 142 11.38 -29.22 6.71
N ALA A 143 12.64 -29.26 7.15
CA ALA A 143 13.50 -28.08 7.18
C ALA A 143 13.76 -27.49 5.77
N ALA A 144 13.86 -28.36 4.75
CA ALA A 144 14.07 -27.94 3.37
C ALA A 144 12.94 -27.02 2.86
N GLY A 145 11.68 -27.34 3.17
CA GLY A 145 10.53 -26.51 2.78
C GLY A 145 10.52 -25.15 3.46
N ARG A 146 10.89 -25.09 4.75
CA ARG A 146 11.02 -23.81 5.47
C ARG A 146 12.12 -22.92 4.89
N THR A 147 13.25 -23.50 4.51
CA THR A 147 14.35 -22.78 3.85
C THR A 147 13.97 -22.33 2.45
N HIS A 148 13.30 -23.18 1.67
CA HIS A 148 12.84 -22.84 0.34
C HIS A 148 11.83 -21.68 0.37
N LEU A 149 10.83 -21.72 1.27
CA LEU A 149 9.86 -20.63 1.40
C LEU A 149 10.53 -19.28 1.65
N ARG A 150 11.50 -19.20 2.59
CA ARG A 150 12.26 -17.96 2.85
C ARG A 150 13.03 -17.44 1.63
N ALA A 151 13.42 -18.33 0.72
CA ALA A 151 14.14 -17.94 -0.49
C ALA A 151 13.19 -17.38 -1.57
N VAL A 152 11.98 -17.95 -1.70
CA VAL A 152 11.04 -17.64 -2.80
C VAL A 152 9.92 -16.67 -2.42
N ALA A 153 9.66 -16.42 -1.14
CA ALA A 153 8.70 -15.42 -0.68
C ALA A 153 9.24 -14.00 -0.88
N ARG A 154 9.25 -13.57 -2.15
CA ARG A 154 9.77 -12.30 -2.63
C ARG A 154 8.67 -11.55 -3.37
N VAL A 155 8.69 -10.22 -3.28
CA VAL A 155 7.90 -9.35 -4.14
C VAL A 155 8.78 -8.92 -5.30
N ASP A 156 8.31 -9.18 -6.52
CA ASP A 156 9.05 -8.79 -7.72
C ASP A 156 9.13 -7.26 -7.81
N ASP A 157 10.28 -6.76 -8.27
CA ASP A 157 10.38 -5.36 -8.64
C ASP A 157 9.70 -5.11 -10.00
N ALA A 158 9.15 -3.92 -10.17
CA ALA A 158 8.54 -3.51 -11.44
C ALA A 158 9.58 -2.92 -12.43
N TYR A 159 10.88 -2.99 -12.09
CA TYR A 159 11.96 -2.33 -12.83
C TYR A 159 12.57 -3.27 -13.87
N ASP A 160 12.24 -3.03 -15.14
CA ASP A 160 12.91 -3.73 -16.24
C ASP A 160 14.28 -3.11 -16.54
N THR A 161 15.34 -3.80 -16.13
CA THR A 161 16.73 -3.36 -16.31
C THR A 161 17.08 -3.14 -17.79
N SER A 162 16.54 -3.94 -18.70
CA SER A 162 16.80 -3.80 -20.14
C SER A 162 16.16 -2.52 -20.68
N LYS A 163 14.93 -2.21 -20.27
CA LYS A 163 14.25 -0.95 -20.61
C LYS A 163 14.94 0.25 -19.98
N ARG A 164 15.47 0.14 -18.75
CA ARG A 164 16.24 1.22 -18.12
C ARG A 164 17.53 1.51 -18.90
N LEU A 165 18.21 0.48 -19.38
CA LEU A 165 19.44 0.65 -20.17
C LEU A 165 19.15 1.21 -21.56
N LEU A 166 18.24 0.58 -22.32
CA LEU A 166 17.91 0.97 -23.69
C LEU A 166 17.12 2.28 -23.77
N GLY A 167 16.35 2.60 -22.72
CA GLY A 167 15.61 3.85 -22.57
C GLY A 167 16.47 5.02 -22.10
N PHE A 168 17.79 4.87 -22.01
CA PHE A 168 18.73 5.89 -21.54
C PHE A 168 18.32 6.49 -20.18
N TYR A 169 17.83 5.66 -19.25
CA TYR A 169 17.26 6.09 -17.97
C TYR A 169 18.20 7.02 -17.18
N ALA A 170 19.51 6.75 -17.19
CA ALA A 170 20.50 7.58 -16.52
C ALA A 170 20.50 9.04 -17.04
N LEU A 171 20.20 9.26 -18.32
CA LEU A 171 20.10 10.60 -18.92
C LEU A 171 18.73 11.23 -18.65
N THR A 172 17.64 10.47 -18.77
CA THR A 172 16.28 10.98 -18.54
C THR A 172 15.98 11.24 -17.07
N ALA A 173 16.69 10.58 -16.14
CA ALA A 173 16.57 10.80 -14.71
C ALA A 173 17.08 12.19 -14.26
N ILE A 174 18.00 12.81 -15.00
CA ILE A 174 18.56 14.14 -14.66
C ILE A 174 17.49 15.24 -14.68
N PRO A 175 16.78 15.49 -15.79
CA PRO A 175 15.72 16.51 -15.80
C PRO A 175 14.57 16.14 -14.87
N MET A 176 14.29 14.85 -14.66
CA MET A 176 13.28 14.38 -13.71
C MET A 176 13.68 14.77 -12.27
N HIS A 177 14.91 14.45 -11.85
CA HIS A 177 15.42 14.80 -10.52
C HIS A 177 15.36 16.32 -10.27
N TYR A 178 15.68 17.14 -11.28
CA TYR A 178 15.52 18.59 -11.18
C TYR A 178 14.04 19.01 -11.01
N GLY A 179 13.13 18.41 -11.77
CA GLY A 179 11.69 18.64 -11.64
C GLY A 179 11.15 18.28 -10.26
N VAL A 180 11.52 17.11 -9.74
CA VAL A 180 11.14 16.65 -8.39
C VAL A 180 11.74 17.57 -7.32
N SER A 181 13.00 17.96 -7.44
CA SER A 181 13.65 18.89 -6.50
C SER A 181 12.92 20.23 -6.42
N ARG A 182 12.51 20.78 -7.58
CA ARG A 182 11.73 22.01 -7.65
C ARG A 182 10.35 21.84 -7.04
N LEU A 183 9.67 20.73 -7.35
CA LEU A 183 8.37 20.40 -6.76
C LEU A 183 8.44 20.33 -5.23
N VAL A 184 9.44 19.65 -4.68
CA VAL A 184 9.69 19.57 -3.23
C VAL A 184 9.92 20.96 -2.65
N ALA A 185 10.78 21.77 -3.27
CA ALA A 185 11.05 23.14 -2.80
C ALA A 185 9.80 24.05 -2.84
N ASP A 186 8.98 23.92 -3.89
CA ASP A 186 7.74 24.68 -4.05
C ASP A 186 6.69 24.24 -3.01
N THR A 187 6.57 22.94 -2.74
CA THR A 187 5.70 22.39 -1.68
C THR A 187 6.13 22.88 -0.30
N ASP A 188 7.40 22.72 0.05
CA ASP A 188 7.94 23.17 1.35
C ASP A 188 7.85 24.69 1.52
N SER A 189 8.02 25.45 0.44
CA SER A 189 7.82 26.91 0.43
C SER A 189 6.36 27.27 0.71
N LYS A 190 5.41 26.59 0.06
CA LYS A 190 3.99 26.77 0.35
C LYS A 190 3.74 26.51 1.83
N PHE A 191 4.11 25.35 2.38
CA PHE A 191 3.86 25.03 3.80
C PHE A 191 4.51 26.00 4.80
N ARG A 192 5.49 26.82 4.41
CA ARG A 192 6.02 27.89 5.28
C ARG A 192 5.16 29.15 5.29
N GLN A 193 4.32 29.38 4.29
CA GLN A 193 3.44 30.56 4.22
C GLN A 193 2.26 30.44 5.20
N PRO A 194 1.80 31.54 5.82
CA PRO A 194 0.65 31.51 6.74
C PRO A 194 -0.59 30.90 6.10
N LEU A 195 -1.32 30.05 6.84
CA LEU A 195 -2.55 29.41 6.33
C LEU A 195 -3.59 30.45 5.87
N ALA A 196 -3.73 31.56 6.60
CA ALA A 196 -4.65 32.65 6.24
C ALA A 196 -4.32 33.34 4.90
N SER A 197 -3.11 33.17 4.36
CA SER A 197 -2.73 33.70 3.04
C SER A 197 -3.15 32.76 1.89
N ARG A 198 -3.66 31.57 2.19
CA ARG A 198 -4.15 30.64 1.18
C ARG A 198 -5.40 31.17 0.53
N ARG A 199 -5.37 31.16 -0.80
CA ARG A 199 -6.55 31.45 -1.58
C ARG A 199 -7.52 30.30 -1.43
N ILE A 200 -8.71 30.61 -0.93
CA ILE A 200 -9.87 29.72 -0.94
C ILE A 200 -10.57 29.96 -2.28
N HIS A 201 -10.80 28.90 -3.06
CA HIS A 201 -11.47 28.99 -4.35
C HIS A 201 -12.98 28.81 -4.24
N GLY A 202 -13.44 28.03 -3.27
CA GLY A 202 -14.85 27.76 -2.99
C GLY A 202 -15.19 27.92 -1.52
N GLU A 203 -15.77 26.88 -0.92
CA GLU A 203 -16.14 26.83 0.48
C GLU A 203 -15.29 25.81 1.24
N LEU A 204 -14.92 26.12 2.48
CA LEU A 204 -14.19 25.19 3.33
C LEU A 204 -15.15 24.26 4.04
N VAL A 205 -15.14 23.01 3.62
CA VAL A 205 -15.94 21.96 4.24
C VAL A 205 -15.04 21.13 5.15
N ARG A 206 -15.41 21.03 6.43
CA ARG A 206 -14.75 20.14 7.39
C ARG A 206 -15.57 18.89 7.60
N LEU A 207 -15.04 17.75 7.17
CA LEU A 207 -15.62 16.44 7.39
C LEU A 207 -14.97 15.82 8.63
N VAL A 208 -15.78 15.58 9.66
CA VAL A 208 -15.31 15.04 10.94
C VAL A 208 -15.61 13.54 11.05
N PRO A 209 -14.85 12.79 11.88
CA PRO A 209 -15.14 11.39 12.15
C PRO A 209 -16.53 11.18 12.79
N PRO A 210 -17.04 9.92 12.84
CA PRO A 210 -18.29 9.58 13.52
C PRO A 210 -18.37 10.06 15.00
N GLU A 211 -19.58 10.35 15.49
CA GLU A 211 -19.85 11.11 16.74
C GLU A 211 -19.56 10.34 18.04
N ASP A 212 -19.57 9.01 18.02
CA ASP A 212 -19.79 8.19 19.23
C ASP A 212 -18.58 7.40 19.75
N THR A 213 -17.35 7.80 19.39
CA THR A 213 -16.18 6.96 19.66
C THR A 213 -15.34 7.51 20.80
N VAL A 214 -15.27 6.77 21.92
CA VAL A 214 -14.34 7.06 23.01
C VAL A 214 -12.91 6.94 22.47
N ARG A 215 -12.22 8.08 22.42
CA ARG A 215 -10.82 8.11 22.00
C ARG A 215 -9.95 7.51 23.08
N TRP A 216 -9.06 6.61 22.69
CA TRP A 216 -8.09 6.05 23.61
C TRP A 216 -7.03 7.08 23.94
N ASP A 217 -6.64 7.11 25.21
CA ASP A 217 -5.45 7.83 25.62
C ASP A 217 -4.18 7.07 25.19
N THR A 218 -3.03 7.73 25.30
CA THR A 218 -1.74 7.15 24.91
C THR A 218 -1.43 5.83 25.65
N ALA A 219 -1.83 5.70 26.91
CA ALA A 219 -1.54 4.51 27.70
C ALA A 219 -2.36 3.30 27.24
N ALA A 220 -3.65 3.52 26.92
CA ALA A 220 -4.52 2.50 26.34
C ALA A 220 -4.02 2.06 24.96
N VAL A 221 -3.60 2.99 24.10
CA VAL A 221 -3.00 2.67 22.80
C VAL A 221 -1.72 1.84 23.00
N ALA A 222 -0.81 2.26 23.88
CA ALA A 222 0.44 1.54 24.14
C ALA A 222 0.18 0.11 24.63
N ALA A 223 -0.74 -0.07 25.58
CA ALA A 223 -1.11 -1.38 26.11
C ALA A 223 -1.72 -2.28 25.03
N ALA A 224 -2.57 -1.73 24.15
CA ALA A 224 -3.16 -2.48 23.04
C ALA A 224 -2.09 -2.92 22.02
N LEU A 225 -1.13 -2.05 21.69
CA LEU A 225 -0.02 -2.37 20.79
C LEU A 225 0.90 -3.44 21.39
N ASP A 226 1.28 -3.31 22.66
CA ASP A 226 2.11 -4.28 23.38
C ASP A 226 1.44 -5.66 23.44
N ALA A 227 0.18 -5.72 23.84
CA ALA A 227 -0.59 -6.97 23.86
C ALA A 227 -0.73 -7.60 22.47
N SER A 228 -0.88 -6.79 21.42
CA SER A 228 -0.97 -7.28 20.04
C SER A 228 0.36 -7.80 19.48
N ALA A 229 1.48 -7.41 20.09
CA ALA A 229 2.83 -7.79 19.69
C ALA A 229 3.34 -9.04 20.43
N ASP A 230 2.54 -9.66 21.31
CA ASP A 230 2.89 -10.90 22.03
C ASP A 230 2.89 -12.13 21.08
N ASN A 231 3.90 -12.19 20.23
CA ASN A 231 4.19 -13.31 19.34
C ASN A 231 5.69 -13.38 19.04
N ALA A 232 6.13 -14.53 18.52
CA ALA A 232 7.56 -14.82 18.31
C ALA A 232 8.28 -13.93 17.28
N LEU A 233 7.59 -13.02 16.60
CA LEU A 233 8.16 -12.02 15.69
C LEU A 233 7.95 -10.58 16.16
N GLU A 234 7.32 -10.38 17.33
CA GLU A 234 6.97 -9.04 17.85
C GLU A 234 6.18 -8.19 16.84
N LEU A 235 5.37 -8.84 15.98
CA LEU A 235 4.53 -8.13 15.02
C LEU A 235 3.29 -7.60 15.73
N PRO A 236 2.97 -6.29 15.69
CA PRO A 236 1.73 -5.80 16.27
C PRO A 236 0.56 -6.27 15.39
N LEU A 237 -0.20 -7.26 15.86
CA LEU A 237 -1.32 -7.89 15.15
C LEU A 237 -2.61 -7.75 15.97
N PRO A 238 -3.20 -6.55 16.07
CA PRO A 238 -4.38 -6.33 16.90
C PRO A 238 -5.62 -7.02 16.30
N SER A 239 -6.59 -7.36 17.13
CA SER A 239 -7.89 -7.84 16.66
C SER A 239 -8.70 -6.74 15.99
N ASP A 240 -9.71 -7.10 15.22
CA ASP A 240 -10.57 -6.13 14.50
C ASP A 240 -11.18 -5.09 15.43
N VAL A 241 -11.60 -5.49 16.63
CA VAL A 241 -12.14 -4.56 17.66
C VAL A 241 -11.10 -3.55 18.12
N VAL A 242 -9.84 -3.99 18.28
CA VAL A 242 -8.74 -3.10 18.65
C VAL A 242 -8.37 -2.18 17.48
N LEU A 243 -8.33 -2.72 16.26
CA LEU A 243 -8.07 -1.92 15.05
C LEU A 243 -9.15 -0.85 14.84
N GLU A 244 -10.42 -1.18 15.02
CA GLU A 244 -11.53 -0.23 14.93
C GLU A 244 -11.33 0.93 15.91
N ALA A 245 -11.04 0.63 17.18
CA ALA A 245 -10.79 1.65 18.19
C ALA A 245 -9.55 2.51 17.89
N LEU A 246 -8.48 1.90 17.33
CA LEU A 246 -7.29 2.62 16.88
C LEU A 246 -7.61 3.56 15.71
N PHE A 247 -8.34 3.09 14.69
CA PHE A 247 -8.77 3.92 13.57
C PHE A 247 -9.66 5.08 14.03
N GLN A 248 -10.58 4.84 14.96
CA GLN A 248 -11.41 5.91 15.54
C GLN A 248 -10.57 6.92 16.34
N THR A 249 -9.58 6.45 17.10
CA THR A 249 -8.71 7.30 17.94
C THR A 249 -7.90 8.29 17.11
N PHE A 250 -7.34 7.81 15.98
CA PHE A 250 -6.44 8.58 15.11
C PHE A 250 -7.11 9.13 13.83
N ALA A 251 -8.43 8.97 13.70
CA ALA A 251 -9.19 9.46 12.55
C ALA A 251 -8.99 10.97 12.31
N PRO A 252 -8.55 11.39 11.10
CA PRO A 252 -8.30 12.79 10.80
C PRO A 252 -9.61 13.55 10.54
N ILE A 253 -9.55 14.88 10.62
CA ILE A 253 -10.57 15.77 10.07
C ILE A 253 -10.09 16.20 8.68
N TRP A 254 -10.93 16.03 7.67
CA TRP A 254 -10.63 16.48 6.31
C TRP A 254 -11.22 17.88 6.10
N GLU A 255 -10.37 18.88 5.89
CA GLU A 255 -10.80 20.24 5.56
C GLU A 255 -10.50 20.50 4.08
N VAL A 256 -11.53 20.46 3.24
CA VAL A 256 -11.40 20.57 1.78
C VAL A 256 -11.94 21.92 1.31
N ASP A 257 -11.17 22.59 0.44
CA ASP A 257 -11.67 23.73 -0.34
C ASP A 257 -12.53 23.22 -1.50
N VAL A 258 -13.85 23.30 -1.35
CA VAL A 258 -14.84 22.78 -2.29
C VAL A 258 -15.29 23.89 -3.24
N ALA A 259 -14.71 23.94 -4.43
CA ALA A 259 -15.11 24.87 -5.49
C ALA A 259 -16.12 24.27 -6.46
N THR A 260 -16.08 22.94 -6.64
CA THR A 260 -16.90 22.19 -7.58
C THR A 260 -17.28 20.82 -7.01
N HIS A 261 -18.15 20.08 -7.72
CA HIS A 261 -18.47 18.69 -7.38
C HIS A 261 -17.22 17.79 -7.31
N ALA A 262 -16.20 18.07 -8.13
CA ALA A 262 -14.96 17.29 -8.17
C ALA A 262 -14.15 17.36 -6.86
N ASP A 263 -14.40 18.36 -6.01
CA ASP A 263 -13.68 18.60 -4.76
C ASP A 263 -14.37 17.95 -3.55
N ARG A 264 -15.45 17.18 -3.75
CA ARG A 264 -16.19 16.54 -2.68
C ARG A 264 -15.68 15.12 -2.44
N LEU A 265 -15.47 14.77 -1.18
CA LEU A 265 -15.16 13.41 -0.77
C LEU A 265 -16.37 12.50 -0.94
N GLY A 266 -16.13 11.27 -1.36
CA GLY A 266 -17.18 10.30 -1.55
C GLY A 266 -16.71 8.85 -1.63
N ALA A 267 -17.68 7.95 -1.72
CA ALA A 267 -17.46 6.51 -1.88
C ALA A 267 -17.36 6.12 -3.36
N PRO A 268 -16.26 5.52 -3.84
CA PRO A 268 -16.19 4.97 -5.18
C PRO A 268 -17.25 3.87 -5.38
N GLY A 269 -17.79 3.79 -6.58
CA GLY A 269 -18.69 2.72 -7.00
C GLY A 269 -18.73 2.58 -8.52
N PHE A 270 -19.48 1.59 -8.98
CA PHE A 270 -19.84 1.46 -10.40
C PHE A 270 -21.29 1.89 -10.61
N HIS A 271 -21.55 2.53 -11.76
CA HIS A 271 -22.88 2.93 -12.20
C HIS A 271 -22.91 2.89 -13.73
N ASP A 272 -23.82 2.11 -14.30
CA ASP A 272 -23.92 1.87 -15.74
C ASP A 272 -22.58 1.41 -16.37
N GLY A 273 -21.80 0.59 -15.64
CA GLY A 273 -20.49 0.12 -16.07
C GLY A 273 -19.37 1.19 -16.05
N GLY A 274 -19.65 2.38 -15.49
CA GLY A 274 -18.69 3.46 -15.31
C GLY A 274 -18.32 3.67 -13.84
N LEU A 275 -17.04 3.99 -13.58
CA LEU A 275 -16.61 4.38 -12.24
C LEU A 275 -17.19 5.74 -11.86
N TRP A 276 -17.79 5.83 -10.68
CA TRP A 276 -18.32 7.06 -10.10
C TRP A 276 -17.94 7.17 -8.62
N VAL A 277 -18.23 8.32 -8.01
CA VAL A 277 -17.96 8.59 -6.59
C VAL A 277 -19.22 9.21 -5.97
N ASP A 278 -19.80 8.55 -4.96
CA ASP A 278 -20.94 9.04 -4.18
C ASP A 278 -20.50 10.09 -3.17
N VAL A 279 -20.75 11.35 -3.50
CA VAL A 279 -20.37 12.49 -2.65
C VAL A 279 -21.44 12.85 -1.62
N GLU A 280 -22.61 12.19 -1.64
CA GLU A 280 -23.67 12.40 -0.64
C GLU A 280 -23.39 11.61 0.65
N HIS A 281 -22.68 10.48 0.54
CA HIS A 281 -22.25 9.64 1.65
C HIS A 281 -20.71 9.57 1.70
N PRO A 282 -20.03 10.57 2.29
CA PRO A 282 -18.58 10.60 2.33
C PRO A 282 -18.02 9.47 3.19
N VAL A 283 -17.16 8.63 2.60
CA VAL A 283 -16.49 7.52 3.28
C VAL A 283 -14.97 7.77 3.31
N VAL A 284 -14.37 7.54 4.47
CA VAL A 284 -12.91 7.43 4.64
C VAL A 284 -12.58 5.96 4.82
N TYR A 285 -11.88 5.39 3.86
CA TYR A 285 -11.52 3.98 3.90
C TYR A 285 -10.31 3.73 4.77
N THR A 286 -10.35 2.66 5.56
CA THR A 286 -9.27 2.26 6.46
C THR A 286 -8.53 1.05 5.94
N LEU A 287 -7.20 1.08 6.05
CA LEU A 287 -6.36 -0.07 5.72
C LEU A 287 -5.22 -0.19 6.73
N THR A 288 -5.01 -1.39 7.25
CA THR A 288 -3.88 -1.67 8.14
C THR A 288 -2.63 -2.01 7.32
N SER A 289 -1.49 -1.43 7.69
CA SER A 289 -0.19 -1.84 7.17
C SER A 289 0.87 -1.86 8.27
N HIS A 290 2.08 -2.28 7.92
CA HIS A 290 3.22 -2.32 8.84
C HIS A 290 4.48 -1.78 8.17
N THR A 291 5.39 -1.28 8.99
CA THR A 291 6.72 -0.85 8.56
C THR A 291 7.79 -1.38 9.51
N LEU A 292 9.03 -1.44 9.04
CA LEU A 292 10.19 -1.72 9.89
C LEU A 292 10.90 -0.41 10.22
N PHE A 293 11.03 -0.12 11.50
CA PHE A 293 11.79 1.02 12.01
C PHE A 293 12.82 0.52 13.02
N GLU A 294 14.10 0.74 12.73
CA GLU A 294 15.23 0.26 13.55
C GLU A 294 15.15 -1.24 13.90
N GLY A 295 14.69 -2.05 12.96
CA GLY A 295 14.52 -3.50 13.13
C GLY A 295 13.25 -3.92 13.87
N LYS A 296 12.42 -2.98 14.34
CA LYS A 296 11.11 -3.25 14.97
C LYS A 296 9.97 -3.09 13.99
N ALA A 297 8.99 -3.98 14.05
CA ALA A 297 7.74 -3.84 13.31
C ALA A 297 6.83 -2.83 14.00
N LEU A 298 6.37 -1.82 13.26
CA LEU A 298 5.42 -0.81 13.73
C LEU A 298 4.12 -0.89 12.94
N LEU A 299 3.00 -0.68 13.64
CA LEU A 299 1.67 -0.63 13.05
C LEU A 299 1.45 0.70 12.32
N GLN A 300 0.80 0.64 11.17
CA GLN A 300 0.40 1.80 10.40
C GLN A 300 -1.11 1.78 10.12
N LEU A 301 -1.76 2.91 10.35
CA LEU A 301 -3.18 3.14 10.09
C LEU A 301 -3.31 4.05 8.87
N ASN A 302 -3.88 3.54 7.78
CA ASN A 302 -4.10 4.30 6.55
C ASN A 302 -5.55 4.79 6.51
N TYR A 303 -5.74 6.07 6.16
CA TYR A 303 -7.03 6.72 5.91
C TYR A 303 -7.03 7.18 4.45
N ILE A 304 -7.88 6.57 3.64
CA ILE A 304 -7.87 6.71 2.19
C ILE A 304 -9.17 7.36 1.77
N VAL A 305 -9.06 8.46 1.04
CA VAL A 305 -10.21 9.23 0.56
C VAL A 305 -10.18 9.38 -0.94
N TRP A 306 -11.36 9.49 -1.54
CA TRP A 306 -11.55 9.56 -2.98
C TRP A 306 -12.36 10.78 -3.40
N PHE A 307 -12.01 11.31 -4.56
CA PHE A 307 -12.63 12.45 -5.23
C PHE A 307 -13.04 12.03 -6.65
N PRO A 308 -14.15 12.57 -7.20
CA PRO A 308 -14.62 12.21 -8.54
C PRO A 308 -13.58 12.39 -9.66
N GLU A 309 -12.77 13.46 -9.61
CA GLU A 309 -11.77 13.75 -10.64
C GLU A 309 -10.75 14.82 -10.21
N ARG A 310 -9.57 14.80 -10.82
CA ARG A 310 -8.66 15.95 -10.84
C ARG A 310 -8.94 16.78 -12.09
N THR A 311 -9.71 17.88 -11.95
CA THR A 311 -10.14 18.66 -13.13
C THR A 311 -8.96 19.27 -13.89
N SER A 312 -9.04 19.20 -15.22
CA SER A 312 -7.99 19.66 -16.12
C SER A 312 -7.83 21.17 -16.11
N ARG A 313 -6.58 21.65 -16.05
CA ARG A 313 -6.25 23.07 -16.25
C ARG A 313 -6.16 23.48 -17.74
N GLY A 314 -6.28 22.53 -18.66
CA GLY A 314 -6.16 22.73 -20.10
C GLY A 314 -5.66 21.48 -20.84
N GLY A 315 -5.61 21.52 -22.17
CA GLY A 315 -5.38 20.34 -23.02
C GLY A 315 -4.03 19.61 -22.88
N PHE A 316 -3.10 20.10 -22.05
CA PHE A 316 -1.80 19.48 -21.78
C PHE A 316 -1.58 19.10 -20.30
N ASP A 317 -2.64 19.11 -19.48
CA ASP A 317 -2.59 18.68 -18.08
C ASP A 317 -2.62 17.15 -18.00
N LEU A 318 -1.45 16.51 -18.13
CA LEU A 318 -1.29 15.05 -18.10
C LEU A 318 -1.69 14.40 -16.76
N LEU A 319 -1.85 15.20 -15.72
CA LEU A 319 -2.21 14.74 -14.38
C LEU A 319 -3.74 14.74 -14.18
N ALA A 320 -4.51 15.29 -15.11
CA ALA A 320 -5.97 15.33 -15.00
C ALA A 320 -6.56 13.96 -15.33
N GLY A 321 -7.65 13.60 -14.64
CA GLY A 321 -8.25 12.29 -14.82
C GLY A 321 -9.45 12.08 -13.90
N LYS A 322 -10.19 11.02 -14.19
CA LYS A 322 -11.23 10.49 -13.30
C LYS A 322 -10.56 9.79 -12.11
N LEU A 323 -11.22 9.89 -10.96
CA LEU A 323 -10.76 9.35 -9.70
C LEU A 323 -9.42 9.96 -9.25
N ASP A 324 -9.49 10.89 -8.29
CA ASP A 324 -8.33 11.34 -7.53
C ASP A 324 -8.51 10.89 -6.07
N GLY A 325 -7.45 10.93 -5.29
CA GLY A 325 -7.54 10.49 -3.91
C GLY A 325 -6.26 10.72 -3.14
N ILE A 326 -6.40 10.72 -1.82
CA ILE A 326 -5.31 10.94 -0.89
C ILE A 326 -5.32 9.79 0.11
N THR A 327 -4.14 9.28 0.41
CA THR A 327 -3.93 8.45 1.59
C THR A 327 -3.20 9.28 2.63
N TRP A 328 -3.75 9.31 3.84
CA TRP A 328 -3.10 9.82 5.05
C TRP A 328 -2.74 8.62 5.93
N ARG A 329 -1.48 8.50 6.33
CA ARG A 329 -1.00 7.36 7.12
C ARG A 329 -0.42 7.80 8.45
N VAL A 330 -0.76 7.07 9.50
CA VAL A 330 -0.25 7.24 10.86
C VAL A 330 0.62 6.04 11.20
N THR A 331 1.90 6.24 11.52
CA THR A 331 2.76 5.18 12.05
C THR A 331 2.83 5.28 13.56
N LEU A 332 2.39 4.24 14.27
CA LEU A 332 2.34 4.22 15.73
C LEU A 332 3.65 3.69 16.32
N GLY A 333 4.21 4.43 17.28
CA GLY A 333 5.31 3.98 18.12
C GLY A 333 4.82 2.99 19.18
N SER A 334 5.75 2.21 19.73
CA SER A 334 5.46 1.25 20.81
C SER A 334 5.02 1.91 22.12
N ASP A 335 5.21 3.22 22.26
CA ASP A 335 4.78 4.03 23.40
C ASP A 335 3.33 4.54 23.26
N GLY A 336 2.62 4.11 22.21
CA GLY A 336 1.25 4.52 21.93
C GLY A 336 1.12 5.92 21.30
N ARG A 337 2.23 6.59 21.02
CA ARG A 337 2.23 7.89 20.32
C ARG A 337 2.53 7.69 18.83
N PRO A 338 1.99 8.54 17.95
CA PRO A 338 2.41 8.58 16.56
C PRO A 338 3.91 8.92 16.46
N LEU A 339 4.66 8.08 15.76
CA LEU A 339 6.09 8.29 15.49
C LEU A 339 6.26 9.28 14.32
N HIS A 340 5.50 9.07 13.25
CA HIS A 340 5.39 9.98 12.11
C HIS A 340 4.07 9.78 11.38
N TYR A 341 3.74 10.76 10.55
CA TYR A 341 2.66 10.69 9.59
C TYR A 341 3.22 10.85 8.19
N ASP A 342 2.47 10.41 7.19
CA ASP A 342 2.79 10.65 5.80
C ASP A 342 1.53 10.74 4.94
N ALA A 343 1.67 11.38 3.79
CA ALA A 343 0.59 11.54 2.82
C ALA A 343 1.10 11.31 1.40
N MET A 344 0.25 10.75 0.57
CA MET A 344 0.45 10.65 -0.87
C MET A 344 -0.88 10.71 -1.59
N HIS A 345 -0.85 11.06 -2.87
CA HIS A 345 -1.99 10.78 -3.73
C HIS A 345 -2.10 9.27 -3.96
N ASN A 346 -3.31 8.76 -4.16
CA ASN A 346 -3.56 7.33 -4.37
C ASN A 346 -2.90 6.80 -5.66
N CYS A 347 -2.49 7.68 -6.58
CA CYS A 347 -1.65 7.33 -7.73
C CYS A 347 -0.16 7.07 -7.38
N GLY A 348 0.24 7.22 -6.12
CA GLY A 348 1.61 7.04 -5.62
C GLY A 348 2.51 8.26 -5.77
N CYS A 349 1.98 9.39 -6.24
CA CYS A 349 2.73 10.64 -6.40
C CYS A 349 2.66 11.53 -5.15
N TYR A 350 3.54 12.55 -5.12
CA TYR A 350 3.53 13.64 -4.12
C TYR A 350 3.70 13.18 -2.66
N TYR A 351 4.51 12.14 -2.43
CA TYR A 351 4.79 11.67 -1.09
C TYR A 351 5.38 12.78 -0.20
N MET A 352 4.77 12.96 0.97
CA MET A 352 5.18 13.92 2.00
C MET A 352 5.28 13.21 3.34
N ALA A 353 6.38 13.44 4.06
CA ALA A 353 6.56 12.93 5.42
C ALA A 353 6.39 14.04 6.45
N PHE A 354 5.69 13.75 7.54
CA PHE A 354 5.44 14.65 8.65
C PHE A 354 5.92 13.99 9.95
N PRO A 355 7.22 14.14 10.28
CA PRO A 355 7.77 13.54 11.48
C PRO A 355 7.30 14.28 12.74
N THR A 356 7.30 13.56 13.85
CA THR A 356 7.14 14.17 15.17
C THR A 356 8.44 14.69 15.73
N GLU A 357 8.38 15.42 16.84
CA GLU A 357 9.53 15.93 17.59
C GLU A 357 10.50 14.85 18.06
N THR A 358 10.11 13.57 18.01
CA THR A 358 10.94 12.42 18.37
C THR A 358 11.91 12.00 17.26
N LEU A 359 11.70 12.47 16.02
CA LEU A 359 12.53 12.13 14.87
C LEU A 359 13.37 13.31 14.41
N ALA A 360 14.64 13.03 14.09
CA ALA A 360 15.55 13.98 13.48
C ALA A 360 15.83 13.58 12.03
N ARG A 361 15.80 14.56 11.11
CA ARG A 361 16.17 14.34 9.72
C ARG A 361 17.68 14.07 9.62
N ARG A 362 18.04 12.97 8.97
CA ARG A 362 19.43 12.69 8.60
C ARG A 362 19.84 13.52 7.37
N PRO A 363 21.13 13.90 7.24
CA PRO A 363 21.64 14.46 6.00
C PRO A 363 21.37 13.49 4.83
N MET A 364 20.81 14.00 3.74
CA MET A 364 20.59 13.22 2.51
C MET A 364 21.79 13.36 1.57
N ASP A 365 22.19 12.27 0.91
CA ASP A 365 23.13 12.33 -0.21
C ASP A 365 22.45 13.09 -1.38
N ALA A 366 23.21 13.92 -2.10
CA ALA A 366 22.71 14.65 -3.27
C ALA A 366 22.20 13.72 -4.39
N ARG A 367 22.57 12.44 -4.37
CA ARG A 367 22.12 11.41 -5.31
C ARG A 367 20.80 10.74 -4.91
N GLU A 368 20.35 10.95 -3.67
CA GLU A 368 19.05 10.43 -3.22
C GLU A 368 17.91 11.28 -3.79
N GLU A 369 16.77 10.65 -4.04
CA GLU A 369 15.58 11.37 -4.48
C GLU A 369 15.11 12.30 -3.35
N PRO A 370 14.90 13.60 -3.61
CA PRO A 370 14.50 14.53 -2.57
C PRO A 370 13.09 14.17 -2.06
N MET A 371 12.94 14.15 -0.75
CA MET A 371 11.67 13.91 -0.07
C MET A 371 11.18 15.20 0.60
N SER A 372 9.90 15.53 0.42
CA SER A 372 9.28 16.68 1.10
C SER A 372 9.01 16.34 2.56
N VAL A 373 9.50 17.22 3.45
CA VAL A 373 9.27 17.16 4.90
C VAL A 373 8.78 18.54 5.33
N PRO A 374 7.54 18.89 4.97
CA PRO A 374 7.12 20.29 4.94
C PRO A 374 6.75 20.84 6.33
N GLN A 375 6.48 19.96 7.30
CA GLN A 375 6.06 20.35 8.65
C GLN A 375 6.40 19.27 9.70
N LEU A 376 6.78 19.70 10.90
CA LEU A 376 6.77 18.86 12.09
C LEU A 376 5.38 18.84 12.72
N ILE A 377 4.94 17.69 13.23
CA ILE A 377 3.64 17.54 13.90
C ILE A 377 3.88 17.10 15.34
N SER A 378 3.19 17.68 16.31
CA SER A 378 3.33 17.24 17.70
C SER A 378 2.81 15.82 17.89
N SER A 379 3.57 14.98 18.60
CA SER A 379 3.18 13.63 18.98
C SER A 379 1.94 13.57 19.90
N THR A 380 1.56 14.72 20.49
CA THR A 380 0.42 14.83 21.42
C THR A 380 -0.80 15.51 20.79
N SER A 381 -0.83 15.72 19.48
CA SER A 381 -1.91 16.46 18.82
C SER A 381 -3.26 15.77 19.03
N GLU A 382 -4.22 16.47 19.65
CA GLU A 382 -5.49 15.86 20.06
C GLU A 382 -6.36 15.44 18.87
N ARG A 383 -6.37 16.10 17.72
CA ARG A 383 -6.84 15.48 16.45
C ARG A 383 -6.27 16.30 15.31
N LEU A 384 -5.93 15.69 14.18
CA LEU A 384 -5.31 16.40 13.07
C LEU A 384 -6.35 16.81 12.04
N VAL A 385 -6.30 18.07 11.64
CA VAL A 385 -6.97 18.60 10.45
C VAL A 385 -6.02 18.53 9.27
N ILE A 386 -6.46 17.86 8.21
CA ILE A 386 -5.75 17.75 6.93
C ILE A 386 -6.39 18.73 5.95
N ARG A 387 -5.68 19.80 5.65
CA ARG A 387 -6.14 20.85 4.73
C ARG A 387 -5.84 20.48 3.29
N VAL A 388 -6.87 20.43 2.45
CA VAL A 388 -6.79 20.01 1.05
C VAL A 388 -7.26 21.13 0.11
N ALA A 389 -6.45 21.43 -0.91
CA ALA A 389 -6.77 22.41 -1.93
C ALA A 389 -7.81 21.89 -2.94
N SER A 390 -8.64 22.80 -3.45
CA SER A 390 -9.51 22.53 -4.60
C SER A 390 -8.71 22.08 -5.83
N ARG A 391 -9.35 21.24 -6.64
CA ARG A 391 -8.96 20.72 -7.94
C ARG A 391 -7.75 19.78 -7.94
N THR A 392 -6.63 20.18 -7.35
CA THR A 392 -5.42 19.34 -7.34
C THR A 392 -5.38 18.39 -6.17
N HIS A 393 -6.26 18.57 -5.17
CA HIS A 393 -6.29 17.83 -3.92
C HIS A 393 -4.93 17.77 -3.21
N TYR A 394 -4.10 18.80 -3.40
CA TYR A 394 -2.82 18.87 -2.70
C TYR A 394 -3.04 19.27 -1.25
N LEU A 395 -2.27 18.66 -0.35
CA LEU A 395 -2.25 19.10 1.04
C LEU A 395 -1.63 20.49 1.12
N GLU A 396 -2.26 21.37 1.88
CA GLU A 396 -1.76 22.75 2.09
C GLU A 396 -1.22 22.96 3.50
N ARG A 397 -1.73 22.19 4.47
CA ARG A 397 -1.41 22.28 5.90
C ARG A 397 -1.87 21.03 6.66
N VAL A 398 -1.18 20.71 7.74
CA VAL A 398 -1.69 19.83 8.80
C VAL A 398 -1.66 20.60 10.11
N TYR A 399 -2.72 20.56 10.92
CA TYR A 399 -2.76 21.29 12.19
C TYR A 399 -3.64 20.60 13.22
N GLY A 400 -3.47 20.94 14.50
CA GLY A 400 -4.34 20.44 15.56
C GLY A 400 -5.74 21.01 15.43
N PHE A 401 -6.75 20.19 15.70
CA PHE A 401 -8.13 20.64 15.78
C PHE A 401 -8.33 21.38 17.10
N ASP A 402 -8.56 22.69 17.01
CA ASP A 402 -9.09 23.47 18.12
C ASP A 402 -10.63 23.47 17.99
N ASP A 403 -11.32 23.00 19.03
CA ASP A 403 -12.78 23.03 19.14
C ASP A 403 -13.28 24.48 19.17
N GLY A 404 -13.45 25.08 17.99
CA GLY A 404 -14.22 26.30 17.83
C GLY A 404 -15.71 26.05 18.12
N PRO A 405 -16.47 27.04 18.61
CA PRO A 405 -17.83 26.81 19.10
C PRO A 405 -18.79 26.31 17.99
N GLU A 406 -19.45 25.18 18.28
CA GLU A 406 -20.76 24.71 17.78
C GLU A 406 -21.04 24.73 16.26
N LEU A 407 -20.06 24.43 15.41
CA LEU A 407 -20.39 24.06 14.03
C LEU A 407 -20.86 22.59 14.01
N ARG A 408 -22.12 22.35 13.63
CA ARG A 408 -22.55 21.02 13.16
C ARG A 408 -21.81 20.73 11.86
N LEU A 409 -20.67 20.06 11.98
CA LEU A 409 -19.84 19.68 10.85
C LEU A 409 -20.39 18.40 10.20
N PRO A 410 -20.40 18.30 8.86
CA PRO A 410 -20.74 17.06 8.19
C PRO A 410 -19.79 15.95 8.62
N ARG A 411 -20.33 14.74 8.72
CA ARG A 411 -19.60 13.55 9.17
C ARG A 411 -19.27 12.67 7.99
N TYR A 412 -18.15 11.97 8.07
CA TYR A 412 -17.85 10.85 7.18
C TYR A 412 -18.02 9.52 7.92
N GLU A 413 -18.20 8.45 7.16
CA GLU A 413 -18.18 7.08 7.67
C GLU A 413 -16.78 6.46 7.52
N LEU A 414 -16.43 5.54 8.42
CA LEU A 414 -15.24 4.71 8.26
C LEU A 414 -15.66 3.40 7.59
N GLY A 415 -15.08 3.09 6.43
CA GLY A 415 -15.30 1.83 5.70
C GLY A 415 -14.01 1.03 5.57
N SER A 416 -14.08 -0.29 5.43
CA SER A 416 -12.88 -1.09 5.15
C SER A 416 -12.43 -0.87 3.71
N TYR A 417 -11.14 -0.62 3.47
CA TYR A 417 -10.63 -0.53 2.10
C TYR A 417 -10.84 -1.83 1.30
N ASP A 418 -11.01 -2.96 1.98
CA ASP A 418 -11.28 -4.24 1.33
C ASP A 418 -12.66 -4.27 0.63
N GLU A 419 -13.61 -3.41 1.00
CA GLU A 419 -14.89 -3.26 0.32
C GLU A 419 -14.71 -2.83 -1.15
N LEU A 420 -13.65 -2.06 -1.42
CA LEU A 420 -13.33 -1.58 -2.77
C LEU A 420 -12.74 -2.67 -3.67
N ARG A 421 -12.34 -3.82 -3.10
CA ARG A 421 -11.74 -4.94 -3.86
C ARG A 421 -12.79 -5.80 -4.55
N SER A 422 -14.06 -5.67 -4.17
CA SER A 422 -15.17 -6.42 -4.77
C SER A 422 -16.46 -5.61 -4.77
N MET A 423 -16.47 -4.50 -5.48
CA MET A 423 -17.64 -3.63 -5.64
C MET A 423 -18.62 -4.24 -6.66
N ALA A 424 -19.92 -4.17 -6.34
CA ALA A 424 -20.97 -4.47 -7.31
C ALA A 424 -21.19 -3.26 -8.25
N ASP A 425 -21.70 -3.55 -9.45
CA ASP A 425 -22.28 -2.56 -10.38
C ASP A 425 -23.79 -2.40 -10.14
#